data_AF-K1S472-F1
#
_entry.id   AF-K1S472-F1
#
_cell.length_a   1.000
_cell.length_b   1.000
_cell.length_c   1.000
_cell.angle_alpha   90.00
_cell.angle_beta   90.00
_cell.angle_gamma   90.00
#
_symmetry.space_group_name_H-M   'P 1'
#
loop_
_entity.id
_entity.type
_entity.pdbx_description
1 polymer ?
#
loop_
_entity_poly.entity_id
_entity_poly.type
_entity_poly.pdbx_seq_one_letter_code
_entity_poly.pdbx_strand_id
1 'polypeptide(L)'
;MGMFMDGDGIPLAFSLFPGNANEQTSLKPLEGKVLQDFGCTKFIYCSDAGLGSEAIKKINHAGERAFIVTQSIKKLNKDDKKWALDKTGFKRVSDDMPVELSEIPEDDNGLYYKDEPYTPHTLHQRLIVTYSPKFARYQKTIRDLQVERAKKMLQSGNIKKERRNPNDPARFIGKTAVTEDGEAADIRHYLDTDKIEDEALYDGMY
;
A
#
# COMPACT_ATOMS: atom_id res chain seq x y z
N MET A 1 16.49 15.41 2.35
CA MET A 1 17.80 14.96 1.81
C MET A 1 17.50 13.79 0.89
N GLY A 2 18.00 13.80 -0.35
CA GLY A 2 17.87 12.66 -1.27
C GLY A 2 19.14 11.83 -1.26
N MET A 3 19.03 10.50 -1.24
CA MET A 3 20.16 9.58 -1.23
C MET A 3 19.88 8.35 -2.09
N PHE A 4 20.84 7.99 -2.93
CA PHE A 4 20.90 6.72 -3.64
C PHE A 4 21.85 5.78 -2.90
N MET A 5 21.41 4.53 -2.72
CA MET A 5 22.22 3.46 -2.17
C MET A 5 22.25 2.31 -3.17
N ASP A 6 23.29 1.49 -3.13
CA ASP A 6 23.32 0.22 -3.85
C ASP A 6 22.54 -0.87 -3.11
N GLY A 7 22.58 -2.09 -3.65
CA GLY A 7 21.88 -3.26 -3.07
C GLY A 7 22.42 -3.70 -1.71
N ASP A 8 23.66 -3.30 -1.35
CA ASP A 8 24.29 -3.60 -0.06
C ASP A 8 24.04 -2.47 0.97
N GLY A 9 23.32 -1.41 0.56
CA GLY A 9 23.02 -0.26 1.41
C GLY A 9 24.16 0.76 1.47
N ILE A 10 25.15 0.67 0.58
CA ILE A 10 26.26 1.64 0.51
C ILE A 10 25.76 2.90 -0.21
N PRO A 11 25.88 4.10 0.39
CA PRO A 11 25.51 5.33 -0.28
C PRO A 11 26.37 5.60 -1.52
N LEU A 12 25.72 5.74 -2.67
CA LEU A 12 26.37 6.09 -3.94
C LEU A 12 26.38 7.61 -4.15
N ALA A 13 25.23 8.24 -3.99
CA ALA A 13 25.10 9.67 -4.20
C ALA A 13 24.11 10.26 -3.19
N PHE A 14 24.39 11.45 -2.69
CA PHE A 14 23.44 12.20 -1.88
C PHE A 14 23.38 13.65 -2.34
N SER A 15 22.24 14.28 -2.06
CA SER A 15 22.03 15.69 -2.32
C SER A 15 21.23 16.31 -1.18
N LEU A 16 21.75 17.42 -0.68
CA LEU A 16 21.12 18.22 0.36
C LEU A 16 20.21 19.25 -0.30
N PHE A 17 19.00 19.39 0.22
CA PHE A 17 18.01 20.33 -0.28
C PHE A 17 17.38 21.09 0.89
N PRO A 18 16.93 22.34 0.69
CA PRO A 18 16.11 23.05 1.67
C PRO A 18 14.88 22.23 2.04
N GLY A 19 14.47 22.23 3.32
CA GLY A 19 13.41 21.36 3.83
C GLY A 19 12.01 21.58 3.25
N ASN A 20 11.81 22.65 2.47
CA ASN A 20 10.57 22.98 1.78
C ASN A 20 10.59 22.64 0.28
N ALA A 21 11.69 22.08 -0.24
CA ALA A 21 11.82 21.73 -1.65
C ALA A 21 11.12 20.40 -1.97
N ASN A 22 10.52 20.31 -3.16
CA ASN A 22 9.85 19.09 -3.61
C ASN A 22 10.89 18.00 -3.93
N GLU A 23 10.82 16.87 -3.21
CA GLU A 23 11.75 15.74 -3.35
C GLU A 23 11.74 15.12 -4.75
N GLN A 24 10.63 15.19 -5.51
CA GLN A 24 10.58 14.65 -6.88
C GLN A 24 11.47 15.43 -7.86
N THR A 25 11.56 16.75 -7.70
CA THR A 25 12.46 17.58 -8.53
C THR A 25 13.94 17.32 -8.24
N SER A 26 14.20 16.71 -7.08
CA SER A 26 15.52 16.50 -6.51
C SER A 26 16.21 15.22 -7.02
N LEU A 27 15.45 14.30 -7.63
CA LEU A 27 15.92 13.02 -8.15
C LEU A 27 16.69 13.13 -9.47
N LYS A 28 16.26 13.99 -10.41
CA LYS A 28 16.93 14.10 -11.72
C LYS A 28 18.42 14.45 -11.61
N PRO A 29 18.86 15.40 -10.76
CA PRO A 29 20.27 15.67 -10.56
C PRO A 29 21.04 14.51 -9.92
N LEU A 30 20.40 13.74 -9.03
CA LEU A 30 21.00 12.59 -8.36
C LEU A 30 21.21 11.41 -9.32
N GLU A 31 20.21 11.12 -10.16
CA GLU A 31 20.30 10.09 -11.20
C GLU A 31 21.41 10.41 -12.21
N GLY A 32 21.56 11.69 -12.58
CA GLY A 32 22.66 12.17 -13.41
C GLY A 32 24.02 11.91 -12.79
N LYS A 33 24.18 12.17 -11.48
CA LYS A 33 25.42 11.88 -10.74
C LYS A 33 25.71 10.38 -10.68
N VAL A 34 24.72 9.53 -10.41
CA VAL A 34 24.93 8.07 -10.39
C VAL A 34 25.41 7.57 -11.76
N LEU A 35 24.80 8.06 -12.85
CA LEU A 35 25.22 7.70 -14.20
C LEU A 35 26.62 8.21 -14.56
N GLN A 36 26.95 9.45 -14.19
CA GLN A 36 28.24 10.09 -14.52
C GLN A 36 29.38 9.56 -13.65
N ASP A 37 29.17 9.48 -12.33
CA ASP A 37 30.23 9.24 -11.35
C ASP A 37 30.54 7.74 -11.19
N PHE A 38 29.55 6.86 -11.39
CA PHE A 38 29.72 5.40 -11.24
C PHE A 38 29.75 4.63 -12.56
N GLY A 39 29.44 5.28 -13.69
CA GLY A 39 29.37 4.62 -15.00
C GLY A 39 28.34 3.47 -15.06
N CYS A 40 27.41 3.42 -14.10
CA CYS A 40 26.47 2.32 -13.95
C CYS A 40 25.25 2.57 -14.85
N THR A 41 25.24 1.95 -16.03
CA THR A 41 24.16 2.12 -17.02
C THR A 41 22.99 1.15 -16.80
N LYS A 42 23.22 0.07 -16.04
CA LYS A 42 22.25 -1.00 -15.78
C LYS A 42 21.95 -1.10 -14.29
N PHE A 43 20.76 -0.62 -13.90
CA PHE A 43 20.28 -0.71 -12.53
C PHE A 43 18.75 -0.76 -12.47
N ILE A 44 18.24 -1.17 -11.30
CA ILE A 44 16.80 -1.12 -10.98
C ILE A 44 16.59 -0.01 -9.96
N TYR A 45 15.82 1.01 -10.33
CA TYR A 45 15.41 2.08 -9.43
C TYR A 45 14.28 1.60 -8.51
N CYS A 46 14.54 1.56 -7.20
CA CYS A 46 13.56 1.15 -6.20
C CYS A 46 13.11 2.36 -5.38
N SER A 47 11.80 2.65 -5.35
CA SER A 47 11.27 3.74 -4.51
C SER A 47 9.87 3.47 -3.96
N ASP A 48 9.51 4.23 -2.94
CA ASP A 48 8.12 4.32 -2.50
C ASP A 48 7.23 5.13 -3.48
N ALA A 49 5.95 5.25 -3.14
CA ALA A 49 4.94 5.91 -3.96
C ALA A 49 5.12 7.43 -4.04
N GLY A 50 5.84 8.04 -3.11
CA GLY A 50 6.11 9.49 -3.08
C GLY A 50 7.08 9.92 -4.18
N LEU A 51 7.98 9.02 -4.58
CA LEU A 51 8.98 9.23 -5.63
C LEU A 51 8.64 8.49 -6.95
N GLY A 52 7.37 8.10 -7.09
CA GLY A 52 6.87 7.26 -8.18
C GLY A 52 6.24 7.99 -9.37
N SER A 53 6.57 9.26 -9.63
CA SER A 53 5.92 10.01 -10.72
C SER A 53 6.20 9.41 -12.10
N GLU A 54 5.29 9.57 -13.06
CA GLU A 54 5.47 9.03 -14.41
C GLU A 54 6.75 9.58 -15.08
N ALA A 55 7.12 10.83 -14.79
CA ALA A 55 8.36 11.43 -15.27
C ALA A 55 9.61 10.71 -14.73
N ILE A 56 9.64 10.36 -13.44
CA ILE A 56 10.75 9.61 -12.81
C ILE A 56 10.80 8.20 -13.38
N LYS A 57 9.65 7.53 -13.50
CA LYS A 57 9.55 6.18 -14.08
C LYS A 57 10.06 6.14 -15.51
N LYS A 58 9.71 7.13 -16.34
CA LYS A 58 10.20 7.24 -17.74
C LYS A 58 11.72 7.34 -17.81
N ILE A 59 12.35 8.09 -16.91
CA ILE A 59 13.81 8.20 -16.86
C ILE A 59 14.44 6.86 -16.47
N ASN A 60 13.87 6.17 -15.48
CA ASN A 60 14.34 4.88 -15.00
C ASN A 60 13.87 3.68 -15.82
N HIS A 61 13.16 3.92 -16.93
CA HIS A 61 12.74 2.91 -17.91
C HIS A 61 13.43 3.11 -19.28
N ALA A 62 14.53 3.86 -19.30
CA ALA A 62 15.28 4.16 -20.52
C ALA A 62 16.65 3.46 -20.53
N GLY A 63 17.02 2.89 -21.67
CA GLY A 63 18.27 2.13 -21.82
C GLY A 63 18.17 0.76 -21.12
N GLU A 64 19.20 0.38 -20.36
CA GLU A 64 19.26 -0.89 -19.61
C GLU A 64 18.69 -0.77 -18.18
N ARG A 65 17.95 0.30 -17.90
CA ARG A 65 17.40 0.59 -16.57
C ARG A 65 15.97 0.07 -16.45
N ALA A 66 15.63 -0.39 -15.26
CA ALA A 66 14.26 -0.73 -14.88
C ALA A 66 13.89 -0.02 -13.58
N PHE A 67 12.63 -0.13 -13.17
CA PHE A 67 12.17 0.43 -11.91
C PHE A 67 11.21 -0.53 -11.20
N ILE A 68 11.19 -0.44 -9.87
CA ILE A 68 10.19 -1.01 -8.99
C ILE A 68 9.71 0.12 -8.07
N VAL A 69 8.44 0.47 -8.20
CA VAL A 69 7.85 1.58 -7.43
C VAL A 69 6.59 1.07 -6.75
N THR A 70 6.44 1.33 -5.45
CA THR A 70 5.24 0.92 -4.72
C THR A 70 4.00 1.61 -5.29
N GLN A 71 2.95 0.84 -5.57
CA GLN A 71 1.66 1.34 -6.04
C GLN A 71 0.60 1.04 -4.98
N SER A 72 -0.01 2.08 -4.42
CA SER A 72 -1.09 1.90 -3.44
C SER A 72 -2.30 1.26 -4.11
N ILE A 73 -2.69 0.05 -3.68
CA ILE A 73 -3.91 -0.65 -4.13
C ILE A 73 -5.14 0.26 -3.98
N LYS A 74 -5.23 1.02 -2.87
CA LYS A 74 -6.33 1.96 -2.62
C LYS A 74 -6.46 3.08 -3.67
N LYS A 75 -5.38 3.41 -4.38
CA LYS A 75 -5.30 4.47 -5.41
C LYS A 75 -5.44 3.92 -6.85
N LEU A 76 -5.56 2.60 -7.01
CA LEU A 76 -5.85 2.00 -8.31
C LEU A 76 -7.27 2.37 -8.77
N ASN A 77 -7.51 2.32 -10.09
CA ASN A 77 -8.85 2.45 -10.64
C ASN A 77 -9.72 1.24 -10.20
N LYS A 78 -11.02 1.26 -10.54
CA LYS A 78 -11.96 0.24 -10.07
C LYS A 78 -11.58 -1.17 -10.53
N ASP A 79 -11.16 -1.33 -11.77
CA ASP A 79 -10.91 -2.62 -12.38
C ASP A 79 -9.57 -3.21 -11.90
N ASP A 80 -8.51 -2.40 -11.93
CA ASP A 80 -7.19 -2.79 -11.42
C ASP A 80 -7.25 -3.09 -9.91
N LYS A 81 -8.04 -2.34 -9.14
CA LYS A 81 -8.24 -2.61 -7.71
C LYS A 81 -8.98 -3.93 -7.49
N LYS A 82 -10.03 -4.18 -8.28
CA LYS A 82 -10.79 -5.44 -8.21
C LYS A 82 -9.87 -6.61 -8.54
N TRP A 83 -9.07 -6.49 -9.60
CA TRP A 83 -8.08 -7.50 -9.95
C TRP A 83 -7.05 -7.67 -8.84
N ALA A 84 -6.47 -6.59 -8.31
CA ALA A 84 -5.46 -6.67 -7.26
C ALA A 84 -5.95 -7.38 -5.99
N LEU A 85 -7.23 -7.19 -5.63
CA LEU A 85 -7.84 -7.81 -4.45
C LEU A 85 -8.39 -9.22 -4.68
N ASP A 86 -8.47 -9.67 -5.95
CA ASP A 86 -8.85 -11.04 -6.28
C ASP A 86 -7.79 -12.01 -5.73
N LYS A 87 -8.20 -13.08 -5.05
CA LYS A 87 -7.27 -14.06 -4.43
C LYS A 87 -6.84 -15.18 -5.39
N THR A 88 -7.27 -15.12 -6.64
CA THR A 88 -6.92 -16.10 -7.68
C THR A 88 -5.72 -15.66 -8.51
N GLY A 89 -5.13 -16.62 -9.22
CA GLY A 89 -4.03 -16.38 -10.17
C GLY A 89 -2.67 -16.11 -9.52
N PHE A 90 -2.51 -16.47 -8.25
CA PHE A 90 -1.24 -16.35 -7.54
C PHE A 90 -0.28 -17.49 -7.89
N LYS A 91 1.00 -17.19 -7.74
CA LYS A 91 2.11 -18.13 -7.86
C LYS A 91 3.13 -17.88 -6.75
N ARG A 92 3.87 -18.92 -6.38
CA ARG A 92 4.90 -18.85 -5.35
C ARG A 92 6.12 -18.09 -5.85
N VAL A 93 6.66 -17.20 -5.02
CA VAL A 93 7.91 -16.48 -5.36
C VAL A 93 9.11 -17.43 -5.45
N SER A 94 9.09 -18.55 -4.74
CA SER A 94 10.21 -19.49 -4.65
C SER A 94 10.47 -20.29 -5.93
N ASP A 95 9.41 -20.69 -6.65
CA ASP A 95 9.49 -21.64 -7.77
C ASP A 95 8.58 -21.28 -8.95
N ASP A 96 7.90 -20.13 -8.89
CA ASP A 96 6.95 -19.65 -9.89
C ASP A 96 5.72 -20.55 -10.12
N MET A 97 5.49 -21.55 -9.25
CA MET A 97 4.38 -22.48 -9.42
C MET A 97 3.04 -21.84 -9.04
N PRO A 98 1.98 -22.04 -9.85
CA PRO A 98 0.63 -21.60 -9.51
C PRO A 98 0.17 -22.15 -8.16
N VAL A 99 -0.62 -21.37 -7.44
CA VAL A 99 -1.18 -21.77 -6.15
C VAL A 99 -2.55 -21.12 -5.93
N GLU A 100 -3.46 -21.90 -5.37
CA GLU A 100 -4.72 -21.38 -4.83
C GLU A 100 -4.49 -20.90 -3.40
N LEU A 101 -4.68 -19.60 -3.15
CA LEU A 101 -4.44 -19.02 -1.83
C LEU A 101 -5.35 -19.60 -0.73
N SER A 102 -6.46 -20.24 -1.09
CA SER A 102 -7.34 -20.94 -0.14
C SER A 102 -6.79 -22.29 0.32
N GLU A 103 -5.81 -22.86 -0.39
CA GLU A 103 -5.24 -24.19 -0.11
C GLU A 103 -3.96 -24.13 0.73
N ILE A 104 -3.41 -22.94 0.94
CA ILE A 104 -2.20 -22.75 1.75
C ILE A 104 -2.56 -22.80 3.25
N PRO A 105 -1.67 -23.33 4.11
CA PRO A 105 -1.88 -23.31 5.55
C PRO A 105 -2.01 -21.89 6.11
N GLU A 106 -2.87 -21.69 7.12
CA GLU A 106 -3.05 -20.37 7.73
C GLU A 106 -1.76 -19.86 8.39
N ASP A 107 -0.90 -20.74 8.90
CA ASP A 107 0.39 -20.43 9.55
C ASP A 107 1.58 -20.34 8.58
N ASP A 108 1.33 -20.47 7.28
CA ASP A 108 2.33 -20.38 6.23
C ASP A 108 3.09 -19.03 6.28
N ASN A 109 4.36 -19.07 5.87
CA ASN A 109 5.26 -17.92 5.85
C ASN A 109 5.85 -17.65 4.46
N GLY A 110 5.32 -18.30 3.43
CA GLY A 110 5.65 -18.09 2.05
C GLY A 110 5.24 -16.71 1.55
N LEU A 111 5.74 -16.40 0.36
CA LEU A 111 5.41 -15.20 -0.38
C LEU A 111 4.86 -15.61 -1.74
N TYR A 112 3.72 -15.04 -2.08
CA TYR A 112 3.01 -15.31 -3.30
C TYR A 112 2.85 -14.03 -4.08
N TYR A 113 2.76 -14.12 -5.39
CA TYR A 113 2.55 -12.96 -6.23
C TYR A 113 1.70 -13.29 -7.44
N LYS A 114 1.13 -12.26 -8.03
CA LYS A 114 0.54 -12.27 -9.36
C LYS A 114 0.85 -10.96 -10.05
N ASP A 115 0.86 -10.98 -11.37
CA ASP A 115 1.21 -9.80 -12.13
C ASP A 115 0.52 -9.72 -13.49
N GLU A 116 0.16 -8.51 -13.89
CA GLU A 116 -0.47 -8.24 -15.18
C GLU A 116 0.06 -6.95 -15.84
N PRO A 117 -0.09 -6.79 -17.16
CA PRO A 117 0.22 -5.53 -17.83
C PRO A 117 -0.55 -4.35 -17.21
N TYR A 118 0.15 -3.26 -16.93
CA TYR A 118 -0.42 -2.09 -16.26
C TYR A 118 0.05 -0.80 -16.93
N THR A 119 -0.88 -0.10 -17.58
CA THR A 119 -0.60 1.13 -18.33
C THR A 119 -1.61 2.21 -17.95
N PRO A 120 -1.47 2.84 -16.76
CA PRO A 120 -2.44 3.83 -16.29
C PRO A 120 -2.43 5.14 -17.11
N HIS A 121 -1.35 5.39 -17.84
CA HIS A 121 -1.13 6.59 -18.65
C HIS A 121 -0.43 6.21 -19.97
N THR A 122 0.81 6.67 -20.19
CA THR A 122 1.54 6.44 -21.44
C THR A 122 2.66 5.42 -21.30
N LEU A 123 3.19 5.25 -20.08
CA LEU A 123 4.24 4.30 -19.81
C LEU A 123 3.65 2.90 -19.59
N HIS A 124 4.04 1.93 -20.41
CA HIS A 124 3.74 0.51 -20.24
C HIS A 124 4.55 -0.09 -19.08
N GLN A 125 3.87 -0.73 -18.15
CA GLN A 125 4.45 -1.27 -16.91
C GLN A 125 3.82 -2.63 -16.62
N ARG A 126 4.26 -3.27 -15.53
CA ARG A 126 3.58 -4.43 -14.93
C ARG A 126 3.13 -4.04 -13.53
N LEU A 127 1.91 -4.40 -13.18
CA LEU A 127 1.43 -4.33 -11.80
C LEU A 127 1.73 -5.70 -11.17
N ILE A 128 2.52 -5.70 -10.11
CA ILE A 128 2.82 -6.90 -9.32
C ILE A 128 2.09 -6.72 -8.00
N VAL A 129 1.28 -7.71 -7.62
CA VAL A 129 0.62 -7.78 -6.32
C VAL A 129 1.17 -8.97 -5.60
N THR A 130 1.57 -8.76 -4.35
CA THR A 130 2.09 -9.81 -3.49
C THR A 130 1.11 -10.13 -2.37
N TYR A 131 1.15 -11.38 -1.91
CA TYR A 131 0.38 -11.86 -0.78
C TYR A 131 1.29 -12.60 0.20
N SER A 132 1.21 -12.23 1.48
CA SER A 132 1.90 -12.92 2.57
C SER A 132 0.91 -13.35 3.67
N PRO A 133 0.74 -14.67 3.93
CA PRO A 133 -0.14 -15.15 4.99
C PRO A 133 0.31 -14.65 6.37
N LYS A 134 1.63 -14.61 6.62
CA LYS A 134 2.22 -14.02 7.82
C LYS A 134 1.77 -12.57 8.02
N PHE A 135 1.80 -11.78 6.97
CA PHE A 135 1.39 -10.38 7.05
C PHE A 135 -0.13 -10.24 7.19
N ALA A 136 -0.91 -11.10 6.53
CA ALA A 136 -2.37 -11.16 6.70
C ALA A 136 -2.75 -11.43 8.16
N ARG A 137 -2.12 -12.41 8.82
CA ARG A 137 -2.34 -12.71 10.26
C ARG A 137 -2.01 -11.51 11.14
N TYR A 138 -0.89 -10.84 10.86
CA TYR A 138 -0.48 -9.65 11.59
C TYR A 138 -1.51 -8.52 11.45
N GLN A 139 -1.91 -8.17 10.22
CA GLN A 139 -2.87 -7.10 9.96
C GLN A 139 -4.25 -7.42 10.54
N LYS A 140 -4.73 -8.66 10.39
CA LYS A 140 -5.95 -9.16 11.04
C LYS A 140 -5.90 -8.98 12.55
N THR A 141 -4.80 -9.37 13.21
CA THR A 141 -4.64 -9.22 14.66
C THR A 141 -4.73 -7.75 15.10
N ILE A 142 -4.07 -6.85 14.37
CA ILE A 142 -4.14 -5.41 14.65
C ILE A 142 -5.56 -4.87 14.46
N ARG A 143 -6.24 -5.28 13.39
CA ARG A 143 -7.63 -4.89 13.10
C ARG A 143 -8.58 -5.41 14.19
N ASP A 144 -8.48 -6.68 14.57
CA ASP A 144 -9.32 -7.29 15.61
C ASP A 144 -9.16 -6.58 16.97
N LEU A 145 -7.92 -6.22 17.35
CA LEU A 145 -7.67 -5.42 18.56
C LEU A 145 -8.33 -4.03 18.49
N GLN A 146 -8.38 -3.39 17.32
CA GLN A 146 -9.06 -2.12 17.13
C GLN A 146 -10.59 -2.29 17.18
N VAL A 147 -11.14 -3.35 16.59
CA VAL A 147 -12.56 -3.68 16.67
C VAL A 147 -13.00 -3.94 18.11
N GLU A 148 -12.23 -4.70 18.90
CA GLU A 148 -12.53 -4.94 20.31
C GLU A 148 -12.53 -3.65 21.14
N ARG A 149 -11.62 -2.71 20.84
CA ARG A 149 -11.64 -1.38 21.47
C ARG A 149 -12.88 -0.58 21.06
N ALA A 150 -13.29 -0.63 19.79
CA ALA A 150 -14.50 0.03 19.32
C ALA A 150 -15.76 -0.53 20.00
N LYS A 151 -15.87 -1.86 20.15
CA LYS A 151 -16.97 -2.52 20.90
C LYS A 151 -17.02 -2.07 22.36
N LYS A 152 -15.87 -1.98 23.04
CA LYS A 152 -15.80 -1.46 24.42
C LYS A 152 -16.26 0.00 24.51
N MET A 153 -15.92 0.83 23.52
CA MET A 153 -16.39 2.22 23.46
C MET A 153 -17.91 2.29 23.34
N LEU A 154 -18.52 1.47 22.47
CA LEU A 154 -19.97 1.35 22.33
C LEU A 154 -20.65 0.91 23.63
N GLN A 155 -20.14 -0.13 24.29
CA GLN A 155 -20.68 -0.64 25.55
C GLN A 155 -20.60 0.37 26.69
N SER A 156 -19.51 1.14 26.76
CA SER A 156 -19.30 2.14 27.82
C SER A 156 -20.07 3.45 27.60
N GLY A 157 -20.63 3.68 26.42
CA GLY A 157 -21.22 4.97 26.02
C GLY A 157 -20.22 6.12 25.84
N ASN A 158 -18.94 5.94 26.22
CA ASN A 158 -17.88 6.95 26.14
C ASN A 158 -17.22 6.97 24.75
N ILE A 159 -18.00 7.37 23.74
CA ILE A 159 -17.54 7.42 22.35
C ILE A 159 -16.78 8.72 22.13
N LYS A 160 -15.45 8.60 22.00
CA LYS A 160 -14.59 9.72 21.62
C LYS A 160 -14.80 10.09 20.16
N LYS A 161 -14.61 11.38 19.84
CA LYS A 161 -14.59 11.86 18.45
C LYS A 161 -13.45 11.18 17.69
N GLU A 162 -13.78 10.64 16.51
CA GLU A 162 -12.79 10.10 15.58
C GLU A 162 -11.71 11.14 15.25
N ARG A 163 -10.46 10.70 15.33
CA ARG A 163 -9.27 11.46 14.92
C ARG A 163 -8.80 10.95 13.57
N ARG A 164 -8.10 11.80 12.81
CA ARG A 164 -7.39 11.40 11.58
C ARG A 164 -6.14 10.58 11.93
N ASN A 165 -6.35 9.39 12.48
CA ASN A 165 -5.30 8.42 12.79
C ASN A 165 -5.78 7.04 12.30
N PRO A 166 -5.03 6.37 11.41
CA PRO A 166 -5.37 5.03 10.92
C PRO A 166 -5.59 3.99 12.04
N ASN A 167 -5.00 4.20 13.22
CA ASN A 167 -5.11 3.31 14.36
C ASN A 167 -6.21 3.70 15.36
N ASP A 168 -7.04 4.70 15.06
CA ASP A 168 -8.12 5.12 15.95
C ASP A 168 -9.31 4.14 15.90
N PRO A 169 -9.64 3.42 16.99
CA PRO A 169 -10.77 2.50 17.02
C PRO A 169 -12.12 3.16 16.71
N ALA A 170 -12.26 4.47 16.96
CA ALA A 170 -13.50 5.20 16.68
C ALA A 170 -13.88 5.20 15.20
N ARG A 171 -12.93 4.92 14.30
CA ARG A 171 -13.17 4.80 12.85
C ARG A 171 -14.12 3.66 12.49
N PHE A 172 -14.29 2.65 13.35
CA PHE A 172 -15.23 1.55 13.15
C PHE A 172 -16.61 1.81 13.77
N ILE A 173 -16.86 3.03 14.27
CA ILE A 173 -18.13 3.39 14.89
C ILE A 173 -18.93 4.28 13.93
N GLY A 174 -19.96 3.70 13.32
CA GLY A 174 -20.95 4.41 12.52
C GLY A 174 -21.94 5.21 13.39
N LYS A 175 -22.63 6.17 12.77
CA LYS A 175 -23.65 6.99 13.41
C LYS A 175 -24.87 7.11 12.51
N THR A 176 -26.05 6.91 13.07
CA THR A 176 -27.32 7.17 12.38
C THR A 176 -28.16 8.11 13.23
N ALA A 177 -28.65 9.19 12.62
CA ALA A 177 -29.65 10.07 13.21
C ALA A 177 -31.03 9.48 12.90
N VAL A 178 -31.81 9.10 13.92
CA VAL A 178 -33.16 8.55 13.73
C VAL A 178 -34.20 9.51 14.30
N THR A 179 -35.21 9.82 13.49
CA THR A 179 -36.42 10.57 13.88
C THR A 179 -37.61 9.83 13.30
N GLU A 180 -38.67 9.63 14.06
CA GLU A 180 -39.92 9.12 13.48
C GLU A 180 -40.72 10.22 12.76
N ASP A 181 -40.58 11.50 13.16
CA ASP A 181 -41.47 12.58 12.69
C ASP A 181 -40.81 13.96 12.42
N GLY A 182 -39.50 14.01 12.14
CA GLY A 182 -38.85 15.26 11.67
C GLY A 182 -38.43 16.28 12.74
N GLU A 183 -38.37 15.89 14.02
CA GLU A 183 -37.74 16.68 15.10
C GLU A 183 -36.26 16.29 15.33
N ALA A 184 -35.59 16.84 16.36
CA ALA A 184 -34.18 16.57 16.63
C ALA A 184 -33.90 15.07 16.86
N ALA A 185 -33.03 14.49 16.03
CA ALA A 185 -32.73 13.07 15.99
C ALA A 185 -31.83 12.59 17.13
N ASP A 186 -32.21 11.50 17.80
CA ASP A 186 -31.29 10.77 18.66
C ASP A 186 -30.21 10.09 17.80
N ILE A 187 -28.94 10.33 18.15
CA ILE A 187 -27.80 9.73 17.45
C ILE A 187 -27.57 8.33 18.02
N ARG A 188 -27.83 7.30 17.19
CA ARG A 188 -27.46 5.93 17.50
C ARG A 188 -26.09 5.61 16.93
N HIS A 189 -25.25 5.03 17.77
CA HIS A 189 -23.93 4.55 17.40
C HIS A 189 -23.97 3.04 17.20
N TYR A 190 -23.32 2.56 16.14
CA TYR A 190 -23.23 1.14 15.82
C TYR A 190 -21.82 0.77 15.36
N LEU A 191 -21.50 -0.52 15.38
CA LEU A 191 -20.25 -1.03 14.83
C LEU A 191 -20.40 -1.15 13.31
N ASP A 192 -19.56 -0.48 12.55
CA ASP A 192 -19.54 -0.48 11.09
C ASP A 192 -18.86 -1.77 10.58
N THR A 193 -19.66 -2.82 10.38
CA THR A 193 -19.19 -4.14 9.93
C THR A 193 -18.68 -4.11 8.51
N ASP A 194 -19.33 -3.34 7.62
CA ASP A 194 -18.96 -3.23 6.21
C ASP A 194 -17.54 -2.68 6.08
N LYS A 195 -17.21 -1.65 6.86
CA LYS A 195 -15.86 -1.08 6.90
C LYS A 195 -14.81 -2.06 7.44
N ILE A 196 -15.18 -2.94 8.38
CA ILE A 196 -14.28 -3.97 8.91
C ILE A 196 -13.99 -5.02 7.83
N GLU A 197 -15.03 -5.46 7.11
CA GLU A 197 -14.92 -6.43 6.03
C GLU A 197 -14.12 -5.87 4.85
N ASP A 198 -14.40 -4.63 4.45
CA ASP A 198 -13.67 -3.92 3.39
C ASP A 198 -12.17 -3.83 3.69
N GLU A 199 -11.79 -3.59 4.95
CA GLU A 199 -10.37 -3.56 5.33
C GLU A 199 -9.73 -4.94 5.38
N ALA A 200 -10.48 -5.97 5.79
CA ALA A 200 -10.01 -7.34 5.81
C ALA A 200 -9.63 -7.86 4.40
N LEU A 201 -10.21 -7.29 3.34
CA LEU A 201 -9.83 -7.63 1.96
C LEU A 201 -8.36 -7.30 1.63
N TYR A 202 -7.78 -6.32 2.31
CA TYR A 202 -6.40 -5.90 2.11
C TYR A 202 -5.40 -6.70 2.96
N ASP A 203 -5.88 -7.55 3.88
CA ASP A 203 -5.02 -8.30 4.79
C ASP A 203 -4.07 -9.21 3.98
N GLY A 204 -2.77 -8.94 4.08
CA GLY A 204 -1.68 -9.65 3.42
C GLY A 204 -1.34 -9.16 2.01
N MET A 205 -2.13 -8.26 1.42
CA MET A 205 -1.97 -7.77 0.04
C MET A 205 -1.11 -6.50 -0.01
N TYR A 206 -0.05 -6.49 -0.82
CA TYR A 206 0.80 -5.30 -1.03
C TYR A 206 1.60 -5.30 -2.34
#